data_AF-A0A7S0I2N8-F1
#
_entry.id   AF-A0A7S0I2N8-F1
#
_cell.length_a   1.000
_cell.length_b   1.000
_cell.length_c   1.000
_cell.angle_alpha   90.00
_cell.angle_beta   90.00
_cell.angle_gamma   90.00
#
_symmetry.space_group_name_H-M   'P 1'
#
loop_
_entity.id
_entity.type
_entity.pdbx_description
1 polymer ?
#
loop_
_entity_poly.entity_id
_entity_poly.type
_entity_poly.pdbx_seq_one_letter_code
_entity_poly.pdbx_strand_id
1 'polypeptide(L)'
;DGLHDDKVIAEGVTAAALTASLQERWVVAVRRRGKQLWLELGATRGGGCTGCLLLHFGMTGAVIVRGVAAPLYKSFEIDDSVWPPRFTKLEIVLSGDVRLAYTD
;
A
#
# COMPACT_ATOMS: atom_id res chain seq x y z
N ASP A 1 -15.57 19.31 -10.28
CA ASP A 1 -15.55 19.71 -8.86
C ASP A 1 -14.48 18.99 -8.03
N GLY A 2 -13.71 18.03 -8.59
CA GLY A 2 -12.46 17.55 -7.97
C GLY A 2 -12.66 16.85 -6.62
N LEU A 3 -13.88 16.38 -6.35
CA LEU A 3 -14.30 16.05 -5.00
C LEU A 3 -13.89 14.64 -4.55
N HIS A 4 -13.61 13.68 -5.43
CA HIS A 4 -13.14 12.36 -5.02
C HIS A 4 -12.33 11.71 -6.14
N ASP A 5 -11.07 11.33 -5.87
CA ASP A 5 -10.36 10.38 -6.73
C ASP A 5 -10.93 8.98 -6.48
N ASP A 6 -11.60 8.45 -7.50
CA ASP A 6 -12.11 7.08 -7.51
C ASP A 6 -10.95 6.09 -7.31
N LYS A 7 -11.12 5.18 -6.35
CA LYS A 7 -10.17 4.10 -6.12
C LYS A 7 -10.23 3.14 -7.31
N VAL A 8 -9.28 3.22 -8.22
CA VAL A 8 -9.11 2.20 -9.27
C VAL A 8 -8.42 0.99 -8.66
N ILE A 9 -9.24 0.06 -8.17
CA ILE A 9 -8.83 -1.33 -7.94
C ILE A 9 -9.01 -2.02 -9.29
N ALA A 10 -8.00 -2.74 -9.78
CA ALA A 10 -7.92 -3.31 -11.13
C ALA A 10 -9.27 -3.72 -11.75
N GLU A 11 -9.42 -3.58 -13.07
CA GLU A 11 -10.69 -3.81 -13.76
C GLU A 11 -11.38 -5.12 -13.33
N GLY A 12 -12.63 -5.01 -12.88
CA GLY A 12 -13.43 -6.15 -12.41
C GLY A 12 -13.08 -6.66 -11.00
N VAL A 13 -12.11 -6.05 -10.30
CA VAL A 13 -11.72 -6.45 -8.93
C VAL A 13 -12.44 -5.57 -7.91
N THR A 14 -13.16 -6.22 -6.99
CA THR A 14 -13.81 -5.53 -5.87
C THR A 14 -12.83 -5.33 -4.71
N ALA A 15 -13.11 -4.33 -3.84
CA ALA A 15 -12.31 -4.13 -2.63
C ALA A 15 -12.31 -5.38 -1.73
N ALA A 16 -13.44 -6.09 -1.63
CA ALA A 16 -13.53 -7.32 -0.86
C ALA A 16 -12.65 -8.45 -1.44
N ALA A 17 -12.64 -8.62 -2.76
CA ALA A 17 -11.79 -9.61 -3.43
C ALA A 17 -10.30 -9.29 -3.25
N LEU A 18 -9.92 -8.00 -3.38
CA LEU A 18 -8.56 -7.56 -3.08
C LEU A 18 -8.19 -7.87 -1.63
N THR A 19 -9.00 -7.43 -0.66
CA THR A 19 -8.75 -7.66 0.77
C THR A 19 -8.57 -9.14 1.07
N ALA A 20 -9.43 -10.00 0.55
CA ALA A 20 -9.33 -11.45 0.72
C ALA A 20 -8.03 -12.02 0.12
N SER A 21 -7.59 -11.53 -1.05
CA SER A 21 -6.34 -11.99 -1.68
C SER A 21 -5.07 -11.64 -0.89
N LEU A 22 -5.14 -10.58 -0.07
CA LEU A 22 -4.02 -10.06 0.73
C LEU A 22 -3.93 -10.69 2.13
N GLN A 23 -4.97 -11.37 2.61
CA GLN A 23 -4.96 -11.98 3.95
C GLN A 23 -3.97 -13.14 4.05
N GLU A 24 -3.33 -13.24 5.22
CA GLU A 24 -2.46 -14.37 5.59
C GLU A 24 -1.31 -14.64 4.60
N ARG A 25 -0.83 -13.59 3.91
CA ARG A 25 0.30 -13.66 2.99
C ARG A 25 1.57 -13.11 3.61
N TRP A 26 2.70 -13.65 3.16
CA TRP A 26 4.03 -13.11 3.47
C TRP A 26 4.45 -12.12 2.40
N VAL A 27 4.90 -10.93 2.79
CA VAL A 27 5.68 -10.08 1.88
C VAL A 27 7.06 -10.71 1.72
N VAL A 28 7.33 -11.28 0.54
CA VAL A 28 8.61 -11.95 0.26
C VAL A 28 9.61 -11.02 -0.41
N ALA A 29 9.12 -9.98 -1.07
CA ALA A 29 9.95 -8.98 -1.71
C ALA A 29 9.20 -7.68 -1.99
N VAL A 30 9.97 -6.61 -2.18
CA VAL A 30 9.50 -5.31 -2.67
C VAL A 30 10.26 -4.99 -3.95
N ARG A 31 9.53 -4.49 -4.95
CA ARG A 31 10.07 -4.14 -6.26
C ARG A 31 9.51 -2.82 -6.74
N ARG A 32 10.17 -2.21 -7.72
CA ARG A 32 9.74 -0.95 -8.34
C ARG A 32 10.17 -0.88 -9.80
N ARG A 33 9.31 -0.32 -10.64
CA ARG A 33 9.61 0.06 -12.03
C ARG A 33 8.86 1.34 -12.38
N GLY A 34 9.59 2.41 -12.72
CA GLY A 34 8.98 3.72 -12.94
C GLY A 34 8.22 4.21 -11.70
N LYS A 35 6.95 4.59 -11.89
CA LYS A 35 6.01 5.05 -10.84
C LYS A 35 5.21 3.92 -10.17
N GLN A 36 5.58 2.67 -10.44
CA GLN A 36 4.94 1.50 -9.86
C GLN A 36 5.85 0.88 -8.81
N LEU A 37 5.30 0.61 -7.63
CA LEU A 37 5.89 -0.23 -6.60
C LEU A 37 4.99 -1.46 -6.44
N TRP A 38 5.57 -2.64 -6.25
CA TRP A 38 4.76 -3.81 -5.90
C TRP A 38 5.40 -4.65 -4.81
N LEU A 39 4.52 -5.27 -4.03
CA LEU A 39 4.86 -6.28 -3.04
C LEU A 39 4.67 -7.65 -3.69
N GLU A 40 5.73 -8.45 -3.69
CA GLU A 40 5.64 -9.88 -4.01
C GLU A 40 5.14 -10.61 -2.76
N LEU A 41 4.08 -11.39 -2.92
CA LEU A 41 3.37 -12.09 -1.84
C LEU A 41 3.57 -13.61 -1.98
N GLY A 42 3.91 -14.27 -0.88
CA GLY A 42 4.08 -15.72 -0.78
C GLY A 42 3.09 -16.35 0.20
N ALA A 43 2.89 -17.66 0.08
CA ALA A 43 2.09 -18.43 1.05
C ALA A 43 2.88 -18.76 2.32
N THR A 44 4.21 -18.80 2.25
CA THR A 44 5.10 -19.15 3.36
C THR A 44 6.24 -18.13 3.48
N ARG A 45 6.78 -18.03 4.70
CA ARG A 45 7.93 -17.15 4.98
C ARG A 45 9.16 -17.62 4.19
N GLY A 46 9.70 -16.76 3.34
CA GLY A 46 10.85 -17.09 2.47
C GLY A 46 10.50 -18.01 1.29
N GLY A 47 9.21 -18.30 1.06
CA GLY A 47 8.75 -19.06 -0.10
C GLY A 47 8.75 -18.24 -1.39
N GLY A 48 8.30 -18.87 -2.48
CA GLY A 48 8.17 -18.23 -3.79
C GLY A 48 7.01 -17.21 -3.86
N CYS A 49 7.09 -16.32 -4.85
CA CYS A 49 6.03 -15.37 -5.16
C CYS A 49 4.82 -16.10 -5.79
N THR A 50 3.66 -15.97 -5.17
CA THR A 50 2.37 -16.54 -5.62
C THR A 50 1.31 -15.47 -5.91
N GLY A 51 1.66 -14.19 -5.77
CA GLY A 51 0.82 -13.05 -6.12
C GLY A 51 1.56 -11.75 -5.93
N CYS A 52 1.07 -10.67 -6.54
CA CYS A 52 1.66 -9.34 -6.41
C CYS A 52 0.58 -8.30 -6.09
N LEU A 53 0.87 -7.41 -5.14
CA LEU A 53 0.11 -6.17 -4.94
C LEU A 53 0.87 -5.02 -5.59
N LEU A 54 0.32 -4.45 -6.66
CA LEU A 54 0.92 -3.32 -7.36
C LEU A 54 0.22 -2.00 -6.99
N LEU A 55 1.02 -1.00 -6.68
CA LEU A 55 0.60 0.37 -6.37
C LEU A 55 1.20 1.30 -7.43
N HIS A 56 0.34 2.06 -8.11
CA HIS A 56 0.76 3.09 -9.06
C HIS A 56 0.57 4.46 -8.42
N PHE A 57 1.65 5.23 -8.26
CA PHE A 57 1.69 6.40 -7.37
C PHE A 57 1.06 7.65 -7.98
N GLY A 58 0.71 7.65 -9.26
CA GLY A 58 0.10 8.83 -9.90
C GLY A 58 0.96 10.08 -9.74
N MET A 59 0.35 11.15 -9.22
CA MET A 59 1.03 12.42 -8.92
C MET A 59 1.26 12.61 -7.41
N THR A 60 0.29 12.21 -6.58
CA THR A 60 0.22 12.49 -5.14
C THR A 60 0.33 11.23 -4.27
N GLY A 61 0.37 10.05 -4.89
CA GLY A 61 0.41 8.78 -4.21
C GLY A 61 1.64 8.64 -3.31
N ALA A 62 1.42 8.13 -2.11
CA ALA A 62 2.47 7.93 -1.13
C ALA A 62 2.28 6.63 -0.34
N VAL A 63 3.39 6.06 0.10
CA VAL A 63 3.41 4.97 1.09
C VAL A 63 4.00 5.49 2.40
N ILE A 64 3.30 5.22 3.50
CA ILE A 64 3.61 5.66 4.86
C ILE A 64 3.66 4.43 5.75
N VAL A 65 4.70 4.31 6.59
CA VAL A 65 4.80 3.25 7.60
C VAL A 65 4.66 3.90 8.96
N ARG A 66 3.70 3.43 9.77
CA ARG A 66 3.42 4.00 11.10
C ARG A 66 4.67 3.95 11.97
N GLY A 67 5.03 5.09 12.56
CA GLY A 67 6.20 5.22 13.46
C GLY A 67 7.56 5.23 12.75
N VAL A 68 7.60 5.22 11.41
CA VAL A 68 8.82 5.39 10.63
C VAL A 68 8.80 6.77 10.00
N ALA A 69 9.78 7.60 10.34
CA ALA A 69 9.92 8.93 9.78
C ALA A 69 9.86 8.89 8.24
N ALA A 70 9.09 9.81 7.66
CA ALA A 70 9.06 9.95 6.21
C ALA A 70 10.47 10.22 5.67
N PRO A 71 10.87 9.63 4.53
CA PRO A 71 12.17 9.91 3.94
C PRO A 71 12.33 11.42 3.67
N LEU A 72 13.51 11.96 3.98
CA LEU A 72 13.89 13.38 3.99
C LEU A 72 13.64 14.18 2.69
N TYR A 73 13.21 13.53 1.60
CA TYR A 73 12.97 14.13 0.29
C TYR A 73 11.51 13.95 -0.15
N LYS A 74 10.56 14.44 0.65
CA LYS A 74 9.15 14.55 0.23
C LYS A 74 8.75 16.01 0.06
N SER A 75 7.98 16.29 -0.98
CA SER A 75 7.46 17.62 -1.30
C SER A 75 6.14 17.94 -0.57
N PHE A 76 5.74 17.12 0.41
CA PHE A 76 4.50 17.25 1.16
C PHE A 76 4.67 16.74 2.59
N GLU A 77 3.98 17.38 3.54
CA GLU A 77 3.91 16.95 4.93
C GLU A 77 2.98 15.75 5.07
N ILE A 78 3.38 14.78 5.89
CA ILE A 78 2.57 13.64 6.27
C ILE A 78 2.25 13.82 7.75
N ASP A 79 0.98 14.04 8.06
CA ASP A 79 0.48 13.98 9.43
C ASP A 79 0.31 12.51 9.83
N ASP A 80 1.20 12.02 10.70
CA ASP A 80 1.16 10.68 11.27
C ASP A 80 0.59 10.65 12.70
N SER A 81 0.10 11.78 13.22
CA SER A 81 -0.51 11.87 14.55
C SER A 81 -1.87 11.15 14.63
N VAL A 82 -2.55 11.02 13.49
CA VAL A 82 -3.82 10.29 13.34
C VAL A 82 -3.62 9.14 12.36
N TRP A 83 -3.96 7.92 12.79
CA TRP A 83 -3.81 6.71 11.97
C TRP A 83 -5.16 5.98 11.78
N PRO A 84 -5.51 5.55 10.54
CA PRO A 84 -4.76 5.78 9.31
C PRO A 84 -4.89 7.26 8.84
N PRO A 85 -3.94 7.77 8.03
CA PRO A 85 -4.02 9.12 7.49
C PRO A 85 -5.32 9.37 6.72
N ARG A 86 -5.81 10.62 6.72
CA ARG A 86 -7.10 11.03 6.12
C ARG A 86 -7.31 10.52 4.68
N PHE A 87 -6.27 10.53 3.84
CA PHE A 87 -6.35 10.17 2.42
C PHE A 87 -5.99 8.70 2.15
N THR A 88 -6.07 7.84 3.17
CA THR A 88 -5.74 6.41 3.01
C THR A 88 -6.71 5.71 2.06
N LYS A 89 -6.14 5.14 0.99
CA LYS A 89 -6.89 4.31 0.04
C LYS A 89 -6.80 2.82 0.40
N LEU A 90 -5.65 2.39 0.95
CA LEU A 90 -5.37 1.03 1.41
C LEU A 90 -4.50 1.07 2.68
N GLU A 91 -4.92 0.36 3.74
CA GLU A 91 -4.09 0.07 4.91
C GLU A 91 -3.72 -1.43 4.90
N ILE A 92 -2.44 -1.73 5.08
CA ILE A 92 -1.90 -3.09 5.23
C ILE A 92 -1.39 -3.21 6.66
N VAL A 93 -1.93 -4.16 7.40
CA VAL A 93 -1.50 -4.51 8.75
C VAL A 93 -0.71 -5.81 8.68
N LEU A 94 0.57 -5.74 9.04
CA LEU A 94 1.46 -6.90 9.11
C LEU A 94 1.45 -7.48 10.52
N SER A 95 1.97 -8.70 10.67
CA SER A 95 2.19 -9.29 11.98
C SER A 95 3.10 -8.42 12.85
N GLY A 96 2.77 -8.31 14.15
CA GLY A 96 3.46 -7.40 15.07
C GLY A 96 2.96 -5.95 15.06
N ASP A 97 1.75 -5.69 14.55
CA ASP A 97 1.09 -4.36 14.48
C ASP A 97 1.89 -3.31 13.69
N VAL A 98 2.71 -3.77 12.74
CA VAL A 98 3.34 -2.87 11.76
C VAL A 98 2.29 -2.50 10.72
N ARG A 99 2.06 -1.20 10.54
CA ARG A 99 1.00 -0.68 9.66
C ARG A 99 1.60 0.15 8.53
N LEU A 100 1.13 -0.12 7.33
CA LEU A 100 1.50 0.59 6.11
C LEU A 100 0.24 1.15 5.45
N ALA A 101 0.26 2.42 5.07
CA ALA A 101 -0.84 3.07 4.37
C ALA A 101 -0.38 3.54 2.99
N TYR A 102 -1.18 3.23 1.97
CA TYR A 102 -1.13 3.91 0.68
C TYR A 102 -2.16 5.04 0.68
N THR A 103 -1.70 6.27 0.45
CA THR A 103 -2.52 7.48 0.39
C THR A 103 -2.47 8.07 -1.00
N ASP A 104 -3.57 8.69 -1.45
CA ASP A 104 -3.64 9.48 -2.68
C ASP A 104 -4.71 10.57 -2.52
#